data_AF-A0A1C5ZMY8-F1
#
_entry.id   AF-A0A1C5ZMY8-F1
#
_cell.length_a   1.000
_cell.length_b   1.000
_cell.length_c   1.000
_cell.angle_alpha   90.00
_cell.angle_beta   90.00
_cell.angle_gamma   90.00
#
_symmetry.space_group_name_H-M   'P 1'
#
loop_
_entity.id
_entity.type
_entity.pdbx_description
1 polymer ?
#
loop_
_entity_poly.entity_id
_entity_poly.type
_entity_poly.pdbx_seq_one_letter_code
_entity_poly.pdbx_strand_id
1 'polypeptide(L)'
;MINSHLYVAGEMFMRNLDNLYISTAFLGVGGADMHAGYTVNYSTELTVFETIQKLTDNLIIVVDSTKFDRTTFLSLGKLEYVC
;
A
#
# COMPACT_ATOMS: atom_id res chain seq x y z
N MET A 1 -13.92 17.85 25.04
CA MET A 1 -13.58 16.57 24.37
C MET A 1 -13.19 16.93 22.95
N ILE A 2 -11.89 16.96 22.65
CA ILE A 2 -11.40 17.33 21.32
C ILE A 2 -11.57 16.07 20.47
N ASN A 3 -12.45 16.11 19.48
CA ASN A 3 -12.54 15.06 18.47
C ASN A 3 -11.25 15.14 17.62
N SER A 4 -10.26 14.33 17.99
CA SER A 4 -9.04 14.12 17.21
C SER A 4 -9.40 13.37 15.94
N HIS A 5 -9.93 14.07 14.94
CA HIS A 5 -9.92 13.57 13.57
C HIS A 5 -8.46 13.49 13.14
N LEU A 6 -7.84 12.34 13.39
CA LEU A 6 -6.54 11.95 12.83
C LEU A 6 -6.63 12.22 11.33
N TYR A 7 -5.81 13.15 10.85
CA TYR A 7 -5.70 13.46 9.43
C TYR A 7 -5.14 12.22 8.72
N VAL A 8 -6.01 11.42 8.10
CA VAL A 8 -5.64 10.17 7.39
C VAL A 8 -5.20 10.45 5.94
N ALA A 9 -5.05 11.71 5.54
CA ALA A 9 -4.74 12.07 4.16
C ALA A 9 -3.96 13.39 4.05
N GLY A 10 -3.30 13.56 2.90
CA GLY A 10 -2.58 14.78 2.53
C GLY A 10 -1.19 14.91 3.17
N GLU A 11 -0.59 16.09 3.02
CA GLU A 11 0.80 16.33 3.44
C GLU A 11 1.07 16.05 4.92
N MET A 12 0.11 16.36 5.79
CA MET A 12 0.27 16.13 7.23
C MET A 12 0.38 14.64 7.54
N PHE A 13 -0.38 13.79 6.85
CA PHE A 13 -0.26 12.34 6.99
C PHE A 13 1.12 11.85 6.53
N MET A 14 1.59 12.33 5.38
CA MET A 14 2.91 11.99 4.86
C MET A 14 4.05 12.38 5.82
N ARG A 15 3.99 13.58 6.41
CA ARG A 15 4.97 14.03 7.41
C ARG A 15 5.01 13.18 8.67
N ASN A 16 3.88 12.56 9.04
CA ASN A 16 3.86 11.62 10.16
C ASN A 16 4.50 10.28 9.81
N LEU A 17 4.53 9.89 8.53
CA LEU A 17 5.20 8.68 8.08
C LEU A 17 6.73 8.82 8.09
N ASP A 18 7.28 10.02 7.82
CA ASP A 18 8.73 10.24 7.66
C ASP A 18 9.60 9.82 8.86
N ASN A 19 9.03 9.71 10.07
CA ASN A 19 9.75 9.34 11.29
C ASN A 19 9.29 8.00 11.88
N LEU A 20 8.65 7.15 11.08
CA LEU A 20 8.17 5.85 11.51
C LEU A 20 9.04 4.72 10.97
N TYR A 21 9.22 3.70 11.79
CA TYR A 21 9.73 2.41 11.38
C TYR A 21 8.62 1.39 11.59
N ILE A 22 8.37 0.56 10.59
CA ILE A 22 7.28 -0.40 10.59
C ILE A 22 7.87 -1.81 10.47
N SER A 23 7.77 -2.61 11.52
CA SER A 23 8.28 -3.98 11.48
C SER A 23 7.48 -4.87 10.52
N THR A 24 6.17 -4.67 10.45
CA THR A 24 5.26 -5.42 9.56
C THR A 24 4.05 -4.57 9.17
N ALA A 25 3.72 -4.55 7.89
CA ALA A 25 2.53 -3.88 7.36
C ALA A 25 1.68 -4.85 6.53
N PHE A 26 0.36 -4.71 6.65
CA PHE A 26 -0.61 -5.41 5.83
C PHE A 26 -1.30 -4.39 4.93
N LEU A 27 -1.16 -4.52 3.61
CA LEU A 27 -1.76 -3.59 2.65
C LEU A 27 -2.74 -4.32 1.73
N GLY A 28 -3.97 -3.82 1.68
CA GLY A 28 -4.96 -4.22 0.69
C GLY A 28 -4.72 -3.52 -0.63
N VAL A 29 -4.88 -4.23 -1.75
CA VAL A 29 -4.66 -3.66 -3.10
C VAL A 29 -5.94 -3.69 -3.95
N GLY A 30 -5.91 -2.92 -5.04
CA GLY A 30 -6.98 -2.87 -6.04
C GLY A 30 -7.05 -4.14 -6.89
N GLY A 31 -5.90 -4.72 -7.22
CA GLY A 31 -5.77 -5.97 -7.97
C GLY A 31 -4.38 -6.57 -7.84
N ALA A 32 -4.27 -7.88 -8.03
CA ALA A 32 -2.99 -8.58 -8.10
C ALA A 32 -2.99 -9.61 -9.22
N ASP A 33 -1.88 -9.65 -9.96
CA ASP A 33 -1.65 -10.52 -11.11
C ASP A 33 -0.19 -10.97 -11.10
N MET A 34 0.08 -12.24 -11.38
CA MET A 34 1.44 -12.79 -11.29
C MET A 34 2.39 -12.26 -12.37
N HIS A 35 1.87 -11.73 -13.47
CA HIS A 35 2.64 -11.14 -14.56
C HIS A 35 2.72 -9.61 -14.47
N ALA A 36 1.63 -8.95 -14.10
CA ALA A 36 1.52 -7.49 -14.03
C ALA A 36 1.80 -6.93 -12.62
N GLY A 37 1.91 -7.79 -11.61
CA GLY A 37 2.16 -7.40 -10.23
C GLY A 37 0.89 -6.96 -9.49
N TYR A 38 1.05 -6.14 -8.46
CA TYR A 38 -0.07 -5.61 -7.67
C TYR A 38 -0.30 -4.12 -7.94
N THR A 39 -1.57 -3.72 -7.87
CA THR A 39 -2.06 -2.46 -8.43
C THR A 39 -3.06 -1.77 -7.50
N VAL A 40 -3.14 -0.43 -7.59
CA VAL A 40 -4.06 0.44 -6.83
C VAL A 40 -4.90 1.32 -7.76
N ASN A 41 -5.94 1.95 -7.20
CA ASN A 41 -6.91 2.71 -7.99
C ASN A 41 -6.56 4.20 -8.08
N TYR A 42 -5.90 4.75 -7.07
CA TYR A 42 -5.71 6.19 -6.94
C TYR A 42 -4.24 6.57 -6.76
N SER A 43 -3.83 7.72 -7.31
CA SER A 43 -2.45 8.21 -7.20
C SER A 43 -2.07 8.56 -5.76
N THR A 44 -3.02 9.03 -4.96
CA THR A 44 -2.79 9.31 -3.52
C THR A 44 -2.53 8.02 -2.73
N GLU A 45 -3.25 6.94 -3.06
CA GLU A 45 -3.04 5.61 -2.49
C GLU A 45 -1.65 5.09 -2.87
N LEU A 46 -1.25 5.24 -4.14
CA LEU A 46 0.08 4.88 -4.64
C LEU A 46 1.19 5.56 -3.81
N THR A 47 1.13 6.89 -3.66
CA THR A 47 2.15 7.65 -2.91
C THR A 47 2.25 7.21 -1.45
N VAL A 48 1.11 7.00 -0.80
CA VAL A 48 1.10 6.51 0.60
C VAL A 48 1.72 5.13 0.70
N PHE A 49 1.34 4.22 -0.20
CA PHE A 49 1.82 2.84 -0.18
C PHE A 49 3.32 2.78 -0.44
N GLU A 50 3.83 3.49 -1.44
CA GLU A 50 5.27 3.56 -1.72
C GLU A 50 6.08 4.07 -0.52
N THR A 51 5.54 5.05 0.22
CA THR A 51 6.19 5.52 1.45
C THR A 51 6.15 4.45 2.53
N ILE A 52 5.01 3.80 2.77
CA ILE A 52 4.92 2.69 3.75
C ILE A 52 5.89 1.56 3.38
N GLN A 53 5.99 1.19 2.09
CA GLN A 53 6.91 0.17 1.60
C GLN A 53 8.37 0.47 1.96
N LYS A 54 8.79 1.74 1.83
CA LYS A 54 10.17 2.17 2.15
C LYS A 54 10.48 2.12 3.65
N LEU A 55 9.46 2.19 4.49
CA LEU A 55 9.57 2.25 5.95
C LEU A 55 9.32 0.89 6.61
N THR A 56 9.00 -0.14 5.82
CA THR A 56 8.54 -1.44 6.32
C THR A 56 9.54 -2.55 6.02
N ASP A 57 9.90 -3.33 7.03
CA ASP A 57 10.76 -4.52 6.84
C ASP A 57 9.99 -5.69 6.21
N ASN A 58 8.78 -5.97 6.71
CA ASN A 58 7.95 -7.07 6.24
C ASN A 58 6.62 -6.57 5.70
N LEU A 59 6.50 -6.49 4.38
CA LEU A 59 5.27 -6.10 3.73
C LEU A 59 4.46 -7.33 3.31
N ILE A 60 3.21 -7.40 3.76
CA ILE A 60 2.27 -8.46 3.41
C ILE A 60 1.13 -7.84 2.61
N ILE A 61 1.02 -8.22 1.34
CA ILE A 61 -0.08 -7.80 0.47
C ILE A 61 -1.26 -8.74 0.69
N VAL A 62 -2.42 -8.18 1.04
CA VAL A 62 -3.65 -8.93 1.27
C VAL A 62 -4.61 -8.65 0.11
N VAL A 63 -4.98 -9.71 -0.60
CA VAL A 63 -5.80 -9.62 -1.81
C VAL A 63 -7.10 -10.38 -1.57
N ASP A 64 -8.22 -9.70 -1.78
CA ASP A 64 -9.51 -10.38 -1.90
C ASP A 64 -9.48 -11.29 -3.13
N SER A 65 -9.96 -12.53 -3.00
CA SER A 65 -9.88 -13.51 -4.09
C SER A 65 -10.55 -13.05 -5.39
N THR A 66 -11.55 -12.17 -5.32
CA THR A 66 -12.21 -11.59 -6.50
C THR A 66 -11.34 -10.57 -7.26
N LYS A 67 -10.24 -10.14 -6.66
CA LYS A 67 -9.25 -9.18 -7.21
C LYS A 67 -7.95 -9.85 -7.65
N PHE A 68 -7.82 -11.16 -7.48
CA PHE A 68 -6.69 -11.93 -8.00
C PHE A 68 -6.88 -12.21 -9.50
N ASP A 69 -5.78 -12.26 -10.26
CA ASP A 69 -5.76 -12.30 -11.74
C ASP A 69 -6.45 -11.08 -12.37
N ARG A 70 -6.37 -9.94 -11.67
CA ARG A 70 -6.95 -8.65 -12.09
C ARG A 70 -6.00 -7.52 -11.79
N THR A 71 -6.08 -6.48 -12.59
CA THR A 71 -5.31 -5.25 -12.41
C THR A 71 -6.22 -4.03 -12.35
N THR A 72 -5.73 -3.00 -11.66
CA THR A 72 -6.30 -1.65 -11.67
C THR A 72 -5.31 -0.68 -12.33
N PHE A 73 -5.61 0.61 -12.28
CA PHE A 73 -4.97 1.63 -13.12
C PHE A 73 -3.47 1.85 -12.85
N LEU A 74 -3.02 1.71 -11.59
CA LEU A 74 -1.66 2.09 -11.20
C LEU A 74 -0.91 0.89 -10.62
N SER A 75 0.29 0.62 -11.13
CA SER A 75 1.16 -0.45 -10.62
C SER A 75 1.95 0.02 -9.40
N LEU A 76 2.00 -0.82 -8.37
CA LEU A 76 2.83 -0.62 -7.16
C LEU A 76 4.12 -1.42 -7.19
N GLY A 77 4.12 -2.58 -7.84
CA GLY A 77 5.27 -3.47 -7.81
C GLY A 77 4.96 -4.82 -8.44
N LYS A 78 6.03 -5.59 -8.68
CA LYS A 78 5.95 -6.95 -9.23
C LYS A 78 5.69 -7.98 -8.14
N LEU A 79 5.11 -9.10 -8.54
CA LEU A 79 5.04 -10.31 -7.72
C LEU A 79 6.05 -11.32 -8.27
N GLU A 80 6.81 -11.93 -7.36
CA GLU A 80 7.79 -12.96 -7.70
C GLU A 80 7.59 -14.14 -6.77
N TYR A 81 7.80 -15.35 -7.30
CA TYR A 81 7.83 -16.55 -6.47
C TYR A 81 9.12 -16.54 -5.66
N VAL A 82 8.99 -16.75 -4.36
CA VAL A 82 10.14 -17.05 -3.50
C VAL A 82 10.39 -18.55 -3.60
N CYS A 83 11.50 -18.92 -4.24
CA CYS A 83 11.97 -20.31 -4.34
C CYS A 83 12.82 -20.71 -3.14
#